data_AF-A0A971HR51-F1
#
_entry.id   AF-A0A971HR51-F1
#
_cell.length_a   1.000
_cell.length_b   1.000
_cell.length_c   1.000
_cell.angle_alpha   90.00
_cell.angle_beta   90.00
_cell.angle_gamma   90.00
#
_symmetry.space_group_name_H-M   'P 1'
#
loop_
_entity.id
_entity.type
_entity.pdbx_description
1 polymer ?
#
loop_
_entity_poly.entity_id
_entity_poly.type
_entity_poly.pdbx_seq_one_letter_code
_entity_poly.pdbx_strand_id
1 'polypeptide(L)'
;MNFSRNFSAFNIIIALILLPGLIVSLWRCAFRIVGEKANQYVEIAVDFDEFKYLSLDENLHLRDLLGLLKTNKASSVIVSEDTLDSLEKEGRITIMTSRDIRKLSLDKNFEIEHPIAQNTVGTLWVHSEDTGLLSRIEQILSLKLPQEKLIRIHQNLLLINK
;
A
#
# COMPACT_ATOMS: atom_id res chain seq x y z
N MET A 1 -73.09 -24.22 -30.62
CA MET A 1 -72.60 -24.33 -29.23
C MET A 1 -71.12 -24.70 -29.24
N ASN A 2 -70.22 -23.74 -29.53
CA ASN A 2 -68.76 -23.97 -29.68
C ASN A 2 -67.91 -22.94 -28.89
N PHE A 3 -68.49 -22.22 -27.94
CA PHE A 3 -67.79 -21.12 -27.25
C PHE A 3 -66.78 -21.60 -26.19
N SER A 4 -66.99 -22.78 -25.59
CA SER A 4 -66.12 -23.34 -24.54
C SER A 4 -64.80 -23.94 -25.08
N ARG A 5 -64.79 -24.55 -26.27
CA ARG A 5 -63.54 -25.09 -26.88
C ARG A 5 -62.57 -23.99 -27.33
N ASN A 6 -63.09 -22.85 -27.79
CA ASN A 6 -62.27 -21.73 -28.24
C ASN A 6 -61.61 -20.96 -27.08
N PHE A 7 -62.21 -20.97 -25.89
CA PHE A 7 -61.60 -20.35 -24.71
C PHE A 7 -60.28 -21.02 -24.33
N SER A 8 -60.22 -22.36 -24.39
CA SER A 8 -58.98 -23.12 -24.17
C SER A 8 -57.94 -22.86 -25.28
N ALA A 9 -58.34 -22.92 -26.55
CA ALA A 9 -57.44 -22.66 -27.67
C ALA A 9 -56.89 -21.22 -27.68
N PHE A 10 -57.72 -20.23 -27.35
CA PHE A 10 -57.33 -18.83 -27.22
C PHE A 10 -56.33 -18.61 -26.08
N ASN A 11 -56.55 -19.23 -24.92
CA ASN A 11 -55.61 -19.19 -23.80
C ASN A 11 -54.27 -19.88 -24.15
N ILE A 12 -54.28 -20.94 -24.96
CA ILE A 12 -53.06 -21.61 -25.44
C ILE A 12 -52.27 -20.67 -26.38
N ILE A 13 -52.94 -19.97 -27.29
CA ILE A 13 -52.28 -19.01 -28.21
C ILE A 13 -51.68 -17.84 -27.42
N ILE A 14 -52.42 -17.29 -26.45
CA ILE A 14 -51.91 -16.22 -25.57
C ILE A 14 -50.71 -16.72 -24.77
N ALA A 15 -50.79 -17.92 -24.20
CA ALA A 15 -49.69 -18.52 -23.46
C ALA A 15 -48.46 -18.69 -24.35
N LEU A 16 -48.61 -19.11 -25.60
CA LEU A 16 -47.50 -19.27 -26.55
C LEU A 16 -46.78 -17.95 -26.85
N ILE A 17 -47.50 -16.82 -26.86
CA ILE A 17 -46.93 -15.49 -27.09
C ILE A 17 -46.27 -14.93 -25.81
N LEU A 18 -46.88 -15.16 -24.65
CA LEU A 18 -46.40 -14.59 -23.38
C LEU A 18 -45.27 -15.40 -22.71
N LEU A 19 -45.30 -16.73 -22.81
CA LEU A 19 -44.28 -17.62 -22.23
C LEU A 19 -42.85 -17.24 -22.61
N PRO A 20 -42.51 -17.05 -23.90
CA PRO A 20 -41.13 -16.73 -24.26
C PRO A 20 -40.67 -15.38 -23.67
N GLY A 21 -41.54 -14.37 -23.65
CA GLY A 21 -41.24 -13.08 -23.03
C GLY A 21 -41.01 -13.20 -21.52
N LEU A 22 -41.85 -14.00 -20.85
CA LEU A 22 -41.72 -14.26 -19.41
C LEU A 22 -40.42 -15.00 -19.10
N ILE A 23 -40.07 -16.03 -19.87
CA ILE A 23 -38.81 -16.78 -19.72
C ILE A 23 -37.59 -15.88 -19.88
N VAL A 24 -37.55 -15.04 -20.93
CA VAL A 24 -36.44 -14.10 -21.16
C VAL A 24 -36.33 -13.07 -20.02
N SER A 25 -37.46 -12.58 -19.51
CA SER A 25 -37.47 -11.63 -18.39
C SER A 25 -36.94 -12.25 -17.09
N LEU A 26 -37.35 -13.49 -16.78
CA LEU A 26 -36.87 -14.23 -15.61
C LEU A 26 -35.37 -14.52 -15.73
N TRP A 27 -34.90 -14.92 -16.92
CA TRP A 27 -33.49 -15.17 -17.16
C TRP A 27 -32.64 -13.91 -16.92
N ARG A 28 -33.07 -12.76 -17.45
CA ARG A 28 -32.38 -11.47 -17.24
C ARG A 28 -32.40 -11.05 -15.78
N CYS A 29 -33.51 -11.27 -15.08
CA CYS A 29 -33.62 -10.98 -13.65
C CYS A 29 -32.67 -11.86 -12.82
N ALA A 30 -32.60 -13.16 -13.12
CA ALA A 30 -31.67 -14.08 -12.47
C ALA A 30 -30.20 -13.67 -12.70
N PHE A 31 -29.84 -13.32 -13.94
CA PHE A 31 -28.50 -12.85 -14.27
C PHE A 31 -28.15 -11.55 -13.55
N ARG A 32 -29.11 -10.63 -13.44
CA ARG A 32 -28.94 -9.37 -12.71
C ARG A 32 -28.69 -9.62 -11.23
N ILE A 33 -29.47 -10.51 -10.59
CA ILE A 33 -29.28 -10.87 -9.18
C ILE A 33 -27.89 -11.50 -8.95
N VAL A 34 -27.42 -12.35 -9.87
CA VAL A 34 -26.07 -12.93 -9.79
C VAL A 34 -25.00 -11.84 -9.93
N GLY A 35 -25.16 -10.91 -10.86
CA GLY A 35 -24.23 -9.78 -11.03
C GLY A 35 -24.23 -8.82 -9.85
N GLU A 36 -25.39 -8.52 -9.27
CA GLU A 36 -25.51 -7.66 -8.10
C GLU A 36 -24.88 -8.31 -6.86
N LYS A 37 -24.99 -9.63 -6.68
CA LYS A 37 -24.29 -10.35 -5.61
C LYS A 37 -22.76 -10.27 -5.71
N ALA A 38 -22.21 -10.19 -6.92
CA ALA A 38 -20.77 -10.02 -7.12
C ALA A 38 -20.29 -8.59 -6.78
N ASN A 39 -21.18 -7.59 -6.89
CA ASN A 39 -20.84 -6.18 -6.72
C ASN A 39 -21.31 -5.59 -5.38
N GLN A 40 -21.66 -6.44 -4.41
CA GLN A 40 -22.18 -6.05 -3.09
C GLN A 40 -21.09 -5.77 -2.05
N TYR A 41 -19.82 -6.00 -2.39
CA TYR A 41 -18.70 -5.77 -1.50
C TYR A 41 -18.01 -4.47 -1.88
N VAL A 42 -18.17 -3.45 -1.03
CA VAL A 42 -17.31 -2.27 -1.09
C VAL A 42 -16.00 -2.67 -0.42
N GLU A 43 -14.97 -2.87 -1.22
CA GLU A 43 -13.62 -3.06 -0.70
C GLU A 43 -13.16 -1.73 -0.08
N ILE A 44 -13.19 -1.67 1.25
CA ILE A 44 -12.63 -0.55 1.99
C ILE A 44 -11.14 -0.87 2.18
N ALA A 45 -10.31 -0.13 1.45
CA ALA A 45 -8.86 -0.12 1.61
C ALA A 45 -8.47 1.11 2.44
N VAL A 46 -7.73 0.90 3.51
CA VAL A 46 -7.27 1.96 4.42
C VAL A 46 -5.75 2.04 4.37
N ASP A 47 -5.22 3.25 4.30
CA ASP A 47 -3.77 3.52 4.36
C ASP A 47 -3.25 3.24 5.77
N PHE A 48 -2.26 2.37 5.88
CA PHE A 48 -1.69 1.95 7.15
C PHE A 48 -0.98 3.09 7.90
N ASP A 49 -0.37 4.04 7.19
CA ASP A 49 0.40 5.10 7.83
C ASP A 49 -0.49 6.10 8.56
N GLU A 50 -1.59 6.52 7.92
CA GLU A 50 -2.63 7.36 8.55
C GLU A 50 -3.22 6.65 9.78
N PHE A 51 -3.42 5.34 9.67
CA PHE A 51 -3.97 4.52 10.76
C PHE A 51 -3.01 4.36 11.94
N LYS A 52 -1.71 4.28 11.67
CA LYS A 52 -0.66 4.24 12.69
C LYS A 52 -0.60 5.57 13.44
N TYR A 53 -0.74 6.71 12.76
CA TYR A 53 -0.85 8.01 13.41
C TYR A 53 -2.08 8.10 14.31
N LEU A 54 -3.25 7.65 13.85
CA LEU A 54 -4.46 7.56 14.69
C LEU A 54 -4.25 6.67 15.92
N SER A 55 -3.55 5.53 15.79
CA SER A 55 -3.26 4.65 16.93
C SER A 55 -2.39 5.32 18.00
N LEU A 56 -1.45 6.17 17.57
CA LEU A 56 -0.58 6.91 18.47
C LEU A 56 -1.33 8.07 19.16
N ASP A 57 -2.24 8.74 18.44
CA ASP A 57 -3.05 9.84 18.98
C ASP A 57 -4.10 9.35 19.98
N GLU A 58 -4.79 8.24 19.67
CA GLU A 58 -5.79 7.65 20.58
C GLU A 58 -5.19 6.73 21.66
N ASN A 59 -3.85 6.58 21.68
CA ASN A 59 -3.12 5.71 22.59
C ASN A 59 -3.63 4.25 22.58
N LEU A 60 -4.10 3.81 21.41
CA LEU A 60 -4.62 2.47 21.16
C LEU A 60 -3.51 1.60 20.59
N HIS A 61 -3.43 0.35 21.05
CA HIS A 61 -2.54 -0.60 20.41
C HIS A 61 -3.02 -0.88 18.98
N LEU A 62 -2.11 -0.75 18.02
CA LEU A 62 -2.36 -1.00 16.60
C LEU A 62 -3.05 -2.35 16.35
N ARG A 63 -2.76 -3.36 17.16
CA ARG A 63 -3.40 -4.68 17.12
C ARG A 63 -4.91 -4.61 17.39
N ASP A 64 -5.32 -3.81 18.35
CA ASP A 64 -6.72 -3.65 18.74
C ASP A 64 -7.47 -2.83 17.68
N LEU A 65 -6.81 -1.82 17.11
CA LEU A 65 -7.32 -1.03 15.99
C LEU A 65 -7.53 -1.87 14.71
N LEU A 66 -6.57 -2.73 14.36
CA LEU A 66 -6.71 -3.70 13.27
C LEU A 66 -7.85 -4.71 13.56
N GLY A 67 -8.03 -5.08 14.83
CA GLY A 67 -9.17 -5.89 15.28
C GLY A 67 -10.51 -5.19 15.08
N LEU A 68 -10.59 -3.89 15.37
CA LEU A 68 -11.77 -3.07 15.13
C LEU A 68 -12.07 -2.92 13.64
N LEU A 69 -11.05 -2.71 12.80
CA LEU A 69 -11.21 -2.67 11.34
C LEU A 69 -11.75 -3.99 10.77
N LYS A 70 -11.21 -5.11 11.25
CA LYS A 70 -11.67 -6.45 10.88
C LYS A 70 -13.13 -6.67 11.28
N THR A 71 -13.52 -6.23 12.48
CA THR A 71 -14.90 -6.30 12.97
C THR A 71 -15.84 -5.42 12.12
N ASN A 72 -15.33 -4.28 11.63
CA ASN A 72 -16.06 -3.32 10.79
C ASN A 72 -15.97 -3.60 9.28
N LYS A 73 -15.57 -4.81 8.87
CA LYS A 73 -15.53 -5.26 7.46
C LYS A 73 -14.53 -4.51 6.55
N ALA A 74 -13.46 -3.94 7.10
CA ALA A 74 -12.34 -3.51 6.27
C ALA A 74 -11.79 -4.72 5.50
N SER A 75 -11.71 -4.61 4.18
CA SER A 75 -11.42 -5.75 3.30
C SER A 75 -9.93 -5.89 3.00
N SER A 76 -9.18 -4.79 3.07
CA SER A 76 -7.74 -4.79 2.89
C SER A 76 -7.09 -3.63 3.66
N VAL A 77 -5.83 -3.81 4.04
CA VAL A 77 -4.96 -2.75 4.58
C VAL A 77 -3.83 -2.57 3.58
N ILE A 78 -3.65 -1.35 3.10
CA ILE A 78 -2.55 -1.02 2.18
C ILE A 78 -1.34 -0.70 3.05
N VAL A 79 -0.32 -1.54 2.98
CA VAL A 79 0.97 -1.31 3.64
C VAL A 79 1.91 -0.71 2.61
N SER A 80 2.24 0.56 2.79
CA SER A 80 3.27 1.24 2.00
C SER A 80 4.65 0.76 2.46
N GLU A 81 5.53 0.44 1.52
CA GLU A 81 6.94 0.16 1.86
C GLU A 81 7.65 1.49 2.08
N ASP A 82 8.20 1.68 3.28
CA ASP A 82 9.12 2.78 3.58
C ASP A 82 10.36 2.67 2.68
N THR A 83 10.37 3.43 1.58
CA THR A 83 11.55 3.58 0.73
C THR A 83 12.44 4.68 1.26
N LEU A 84 13.74 4.65 0.93
CA LEU A 84 14.66 5.74 1.27
C LEU A 84 14.16 7.10 0.74
N ASP A 85 13.53 7.10 -0.44
CA ASP A 85 12.92 8.31 -1.04
C ASP A 85 11.71 8.82 -0.25
N SER A 86 10.87 7.93 0.29
CA SER A 86 9.75 8.33 1.17
C SER A 86 10.26 8.93 2.48
N LEU A 87 11.22 8.25 3.12
CA LEU A 87 11.80 8.70 4.38
C LEU A 87 12.54 10.04 4.23
N GLU A 88 13.15 10.30 3.08
CA GLU A 88 13.79 11.57 2.77
C GLU A 88 12.75 12.70 2.61
N LYS A 89 11.66 12.46 1.86
CA LYS A 89 10.57 13.43 1.66
C LYS A 89 9.84 13.77 2.95
N GLU A 90 9.70 12.81 3.85
CA GLU A 90 9.14 13.00 5.20
C GLU A 90 10.10 13.75 6.15
N GLY A 91 11.36 13.99 5.74
CA GLY A 91 12.37 14.66 6.55
C GLY A 91 12.92 13.79 7.69
N ARG A 92 12.63 12.48 7.71
CA ARG A 92 13.12 11.55 8.73
C ARG A 92 14.57 11.14 8.51
N ILE A 93 15.00 11.17 7.25
CA ILE A 93 16.40 11.00 6.86
C ILE A 93 16.81 12.12 5.90
N THR A 94 18.11 12.39 5.83
CA THR A 94 18.70 13.24 4.80
C THR A 94 19.66 12.41 3.97
N ILE A 95 19.44 12.37 2.66
CA ILE A 95 20.31 11.64 1.74
C ILE A 95 21.23 12.65 1.07
N MET A 96 22.54 12.45 1.21
CA MET A 96 23.55 13.32 0.62
C MET A 96 24.40 12.52 -0.36
N THR A 97 24.67 13.11 -1.52
CA THR A 97 25.64 12.54 -2.45
C THR A 97 27.05 12.99 -2.08
N SER A 98 28.08 12.30 -2.59
CA SER A 98 29.47 12.71 -2.40
C SER A 98 29.78 14.13 -2.91
N ARG A 99 28.98 14.68 -3.83
CA ARG A 99 29.09 16.08 -4.27
C ARG A 99 28.55 17.05 -3.23
N ASP A 100 27.49 16.69 -2.53
CA ASP A 100 26.83 17.54 -1.54
C ASP A 100 27.67 17.62 -0.27
N ILE A 101 28.24 16.49 0.17
CA ILE A 101 29.20 16.48 1.27
C ILE A 101 30.46 17.28 0.92
N ARG A 102 30.95 17.21 -0.32
CA ARG A 102 32.10 18.03 -0.73
C ARG A 102 31.79 19.52 -0.60
N LYS A 103 30.59 19.96 -0.97
CA LYS A 103 30.14 21.36 -0.77
C LYS A 103 30.05 21.73 0.72
N LEU A 104 29.50 20.85 1.56
CA LEU A 104 29.41 21.06 3.01
C LEU A 104 30.77 21.07 3.70
N SER A 105 31.72 20.23 3.25
CA SER A 105 33.10 20.21 3.75
C SER A 105 33.93 21.43 3.33
N LEU A 106 33.51 22.13 2.26
CA LEU A 106 34.12 23.40 1.86
C LEU A 106 33.69 24.55 2.79
N ASP A 107 32.51 24.45 3.44
CA ASP A 107 32.06 25.31 4.53
C ASP A 107 32.71 24.89 5.88
N LYS A 108 34.04 24.97 5.90
CA LYS A 108 34.99 25.16 7.03
C LYS A 108 34.83 24.49 8.40
N ASN A 109 33.85 23.63 8.69
CA ASN A 109 33.70 23.04 10.04
C ASN A 109 33.39 21.52 10.06
N PHE A 110 33.39 20.83 8.92
CA PHE A 110 33.16 19.38 8.85
C PHE A 110 34.48 18.63 8.56
N GLU A 111 35.25 18.34 9.60
CA GLU A 111 36.35 17.38 9.53
C GLU A 111 35.79 15.94 9.60
N ILE A 112 35.51 15.35 8.43
CA ILE A 112 35.20 13.92 8.35
C ILE A 112 36.53 13.16 8.40
N GLU A 113 36.94 12.72 9.58
CA GLU A 113 38.18 11.96 9.86
C GLU A 113 38.19 10.51 9.32
N HIS A 114 37.40 10.18 8.30
CA HIS A 114 37.42 8.83 7.72
C HIS A 114 38.01 8.79 6.31
N PRO A 115 39.14 8.07 6.10
CA PRO A 115 39.82 7.98 4.79
C PRO A 115 39.00 7.28 3.69
N ILE A 116 37.88 6.65 4.05
CA ILE A 116 36.95 5.98 3.12
C ILE A 116 36.03 7.00 2.42
N ALA A 117 35.86 8.20 2.99
CA ALA A 117 34.95 9.23 2.50
C ALA A 117 35.43 9.97 1.24
N GLN A 118 36.70 9.82 0.88
CA GLN A 118 37.33 10.72 -0.10
C GLN A 118 37.29 10.21 -1.54
N ASN A 119 36.96 8.93 -1.79
CA ASN A 119 37.17 8.38 -3.14
C ASN A 119 36.20 7.27 -3.59
N THR A 120 34.89 7.48 -3.45
CA THR A 120 33.89 6.62 -4.09
C THR A 120 32.87 7.46 -4.86
N VAL A 121 33.08 7.56 -6.17
CA VAL A 121 32.09 8.11 -7.10
C VAL A 121 30.85 7.21 -7.04
N GLY A 122 29.74 7.72 -6.48
CA GLY A 122 28.49 6.97 -6.35
C GLY A 122 28.08 6.58 -4.92
N THR A 123 28.76 7.06 -3.88
CA THR A 123 28.33 6.87 -2.48
C THR A 123 27.12 7.70 -2.11
N LEU A 124 26.19 7.04 -1.41
CA LEU A 124 25.03 7.64 -0.75
C LEU A 124 25.30 7.71 0.75
N TRP A 125 25.07 8.89 1.33
CA TRP A 125 25.21 9.13 2.75
C TRP A 125 23.82 9.36 3.33
N VAL A 126 23.43 8.55 4.31
CA VAL A 126 22.13 8.61 4.96
C VAL A 126 22.33 9.10 6.39
N HIS A 127 21.81 10.28 6.68
CA HIS A 127 21.80 10.85 8.02
C HIS A 127 20.40 10.75 8.63
N SER A 128 20.30 10.41 9.92
CA SER A 128 19.05 10.48 10.68
C SER A 128 19.34 10.76 12.15
N GLU A 129 18.50 11.60 12.78
CA GLU A 129 18.55 11.83 14.23
C GLU A 129 18.00 10.62 15.02
N ASP A 130 17.16 9.80 14.38
CA ASP A 130 16.61 8.57 14.95
C ASP A 130 17.57 7.40 14.70
N THR A 131 18.41 7.13 15.71
CA THR A 131 19.37 6.01 15.71
C THR A 131 18.69 4.65 15.56
N GLY A 132 17.43 4.51 16.00
CA GLY A 132 16.66 3.28 15.89
C GLY A 132 16.23 3.02 14.45
N LEU A 133 15.74 4.06 13.77
CA LEU A 133 15.43 4.02 12.34
C LEU A 133 16.67 3.68 11.51
N LEU A 134 17.80 4.33 11.80
CA LEU A 134 19.03 4.10 11.03
C LEU A 134 19.53 2.66 11.18
N SER A 135 19.43 2.09 12.39
CA SER A 135 19.78 0.69 12.65
C SER A 135 18.85 -0.29 11.93
N ARG A 136 17.56 0.05 11.80
CA ARG A 136 16.59 -0.75 11.03
C ARG A 136 16.87 -0.70 9.53
N ILE A 137 17.22 0.48 9.00
CA ILE A 137 17.65 0.65 7.61
C ILE A 137 18.92 -0.17 7.34
N GLU A 138 19.93 -0.07 8.21
CA GLU A 138 21.17 -0.83 8.11
C GLU A 138 20.89 -2.34 8.06
N GLN A 139 20.04 -2.84 8.97
CA GLN A 139 19.66 -4.25 9.00
C GLN A 139 18.96 -4.69 7.71
N ILE A 140 18.00 -3.93 7.20
CA ILE A 140 17.28 -4.27 5.96
C ILE A 140 18.21 -4.22 4.75
N LEU A 141 19.10 -3.23 4.67
CA LEU A 141 20.05 -3.09 3.58
C LEU A 141 21.12 -4.19 3.62
N SER A 142 21.56 -4.62 4.81
CA SER A 142 22.51 -5.74 4.96
C SER A 142 22.00 -7.07 4.40
N LEU A 143 20.67 -7.24 4.31
CA LEU A 143 20.04 -8.41 3.69
C LEU A 143 20.01 -8.33 2.16
N LYS A 144 20.00 -7.12 1.60
CA LYS A 144 19.87 -6.86 0.16
C LYS A 144 21.21 -6.55 -0.53
N LEU A 145 22.22 -6.09 0.22
CA LEU A 145 23.52 -5.65 -0.28
C LEU A 145 24.67 -6.42 0.39
N PRO A 146 25.77 -6.68 -0.33
CA PRO A 146 26.97 -7.26 0.27
C PRO A 146 27.54 -6.33 1.35
N GLN A 147 28.06 -6.92 2.43
CA GLN A 147 28.52 -6.19 3.63
C GLN A 147 29.59 -5.14 3.33
N GLU A 148 30.40 -5.32 2.30
CA GLU A 148 31.43 -4.37 1.86
C GLU A 148 30.84 -3.03 1.35
N LYS A 149 29.56 -3.01 0.99
CA LYS A 149 28.87 -1.81 0.48
C LYS A 149 28.19 -0.98 1.57
N LEU A 150 28.10 -1.49 2.80
CA LEU A 150 27.38 -0.83 3.89
C LEU A 150 28.37 -0.52 5.01
N ILE A 151 28.61 0.76 5.28
CA ILE A 151 29.57 1.18 6.29
C ILE A 151 28.89 2.15 7.24
N ARG A 152 28.82 1.79 8.53
CA ARG A 152 28.37 2.70 9.57
C ARG A 152 29.54 3.55 10.04
N ILE A 153 29.47 4.84 9.75
CA ILE A 153 30.53 5.80 10.08
C ILE A 153 30.26 6.43 11.44
N HIS A 154 28.99 6.70 11.76
CA HIS A 154 28.59 7.27 13.03
C HIS A 154 27.25 6.72 13.51
N GLN A 155 26.86 7.03 14.76
CA GLN A 155 25.56 6.60 15.31
C GLN A 155 24.38 7.10 14.47
N ASN A 156 24.53 8.30 13.88
CA ASN A 156 23.54 9.00 13.07
C ASN A 156 23.88 9.01 11.57
N LEU A 157 24.93 8.30 11.13
CA LEU A 157 25.43 8.38 9.76
C LEU A 157 25.76 7.00 9.19
N LEU A 158 25.05 6.65 8.13
CA LEU A 158 25.22 5.41 7.39
C LEU A 158 25.71 5.72 5.97
N LEU A 159 26.73 5.01 5.51
CA LEU A 159 27.27 5.14 4.16
C LEU A 159 26.95 3.89 3.34
N ILE A 160 26.46 4.13 2.12
CA ILE A 160 26.09 3.10 1.16
C ILE A 160 26.95 3.32 -0.10
N ASN A 161 27.90 2.42 -0.33
CA ASN A 161 28.69 2.38 -1.56
C ASN A 161 27.86 1.70 -2.68
N LYS A 162 27.87 2.28 -3.88
CA LYS A 162 27.20 1.71 -5.06
C LYS A 162 28.04 0.62 -5.72
#